data_AF-A0A0V0XXG0-F1
#
_entry.id   AF-A0A0V0XXG0-F1
#
_cell.length_a   1.000
_cell.length_b   1.000
_cell.length_c   1.000
_cell.angle_alpha   90.00
_cell.angle_beta   90.00
_cell.angle_gamma   90.00
#
_symmetry.space_group_name_H-M   'P 1'
#
loop_
_entity.id
_entity.type
_entity.pdbx_description
1 polymer ?
#
loop_
_entity_poly.entity_id
_entity_poly.type
_entity_poly.pdbx_seq_one_letter_code
_entity_poly.pdbx_strand_id
1 'polypeptide(L)'
;LRSSDLTEFTPNLMCSGIHGALMVLDPTFTAESLAAVLQIPQQKTLLRRHLATQFTNLIGADLIAAKRQFLAQSEMPILSPLLKVKLQKKSGFSLTKKKGKHEIFYESGELVCPIAKASLSSLLQFDQQDKLKKPSARNRPTVSEKLLDKLTSTNV
;
A
#
# COMPACT_ATOMS: atom_id res chain seq x y z
N LEU A 1 4.84 -12.26 -7.70
CA LEU A 1 5.22 -11.93 -9.09
C LEU A 1 5.88 -13.11 -9.79
N ARG A 2 7.07 -13.55 -9.34
CA ARG A 2 7.72 -14.77 -9.88
C ARG A 2 6.98 -16.07 -9.57
N SER A 3 6.25 -16.10 -8.45
CA SER A 3 5.43 -17.24 -8.00
C SER A 3 3.97 -17.18 -8.46
N SER A 4 3.58 -16.17 -9.23
CA SER A 4 2.18 -15.83 -9.51
C SER A 4 1.89 -15.75 -11.01
N ASP A 5 2.59 -16.53 -11.83
CA ASP A 5 2.48 -16.57 -13.29
C ASP A 5 2.66 -15.21 -14.01
N LEU A 6 3.32 -14.23 -13.36
CA LEU A 6 3.56 -12.88 -13.88
C LEU A 6 5.04 -12.63 -14.20
N THR A 7 5.84 -13.69 -14.31
CA THR A 7 7.29 -13.59 -14.52
C THR A 7 7.63 -12.83 -15.80
N GLU A 8 6.84 -13.00 -16.86
CA GLU A 8 7.02 -12.31 -18.16
C GLU A 8 6.85 -10.78 -18.07
N PHE A 9 6.08 -10.28 -17.10
CA PHE A 9 5.85 -8.84 -16.91
C PHE A 9 6.78 -8.22 -15.86
N THR A 10 7.49 -9.05 -15.09
CA THR A 10 8.42 -8.60 -14.04
C THR A 10 9.51 -7.63 -14.53
N PRO A 11 10.12 -7.76 -15.73
CA PRO A 11 11.10 -6.78 -16.19
C PRO A 11 10.54 -5.36 -16.30
N ASN A 12 9.24 -5.20 -16.57
CA ASN A 12 8.59 -3.88 -16.67
C ASN A 12 8.49 -3.16 -15.31
N LEU A 13 8.61 -3.90 -14.21
CA LEU A 13 8.66 -3.32 -12.88
C LEU A 13 10.06 -2.77 -12.54
N MET A 14 11.11 -3.32 -13.17
CA MET A 14 12.46 -2.82 -12.94
C MET A 14 12.55 -1.38 -13.43
N CYS A 15 13.14 -0.50 -12.62
CA CYS A 15 13.22 0.94 -12.87
C CYS A 15 11.87 1.70 -12.92
N SER A 16 10.74 1.06 -12.57
CA SER A 16 9.43 1.74 -12.51
C SER A 16 9.27 2.67 -11.30
N GLY A 17 10.17 2.58 -10.31
CA GLY A 17 10.09 3.34 -9.06
C GLY A 17 9.05 2.84 -8.07
N ILE A 18 8.37 1.72 -8.36
CA ILE A 18 7.37 1.14 -7.45
C ILE A 18 8.06 0.38 -6.32
N HIS A 19 7.71 0.73 -5.10
CA HIS A 19 8.16 0.07 -3.88
C HIS A 19 6.98 -0.23 -2.95
N GLY A 20 7.17 -1.10 -1.96
CA GLY A 20 6.11 -1.51 -1.03
C GLY A 20 5.48 -0.32 -0.28
N ALA A 21 6.30 0.66 0.13
CA ALA A 21 5.75 1.85 0.77
C ALA A 21 4.82 2.67 -0.16
N LEU A 22 5.03 2.72 -1.47
CA LEU A 22 4.11 3.38 -2.40
C LEU A 22 2.79 2.61 -2.45
N MET A 23 2.85 1.29 -2.52
CA MET A 23 1.67 0.42 -2.55
C MET A 23 0.79 0.59 -1.31
N VAL A 24 1.41 0.83 -0.15
CA VAL A 24 0.75 0.95 1.15
C VAL A 24 0.29 2.40 1.43
N LEU A 25 1.16 3.38 1.23
CA LEU A 25 0.93 4.77 1.65
C LEU A 25 0.10 5.59 0.68
N ASP A 26 0.18 5.32 -0.63
CA ASP A 26 -0.56 6.09 -1.64
C ASP A 26 -1.99 5.53 -1.75
N PRO A 27 -3.02 6.26 -1.31
CA PRO A 27 -4.39 5.75 -1.32
C PRO A 27 -4.96 5.57 -2.75
N THR A 28 -4.36 6.23 -3.75
CA THR A 28 -4.78 6.13 -5.16
C THR A 28 -4.14 4.95 -5.89
N PHE A 29 -3.10 4.35 -5.31
CA PHE A 29 -2.42 3.20 -5.89
C PHE A 29 -3.23 1.91 -5.68
N THR A 30 -3.75 1.33 -6.76
CA THR A 30 -4.57 0.11 -6.75
C THR A 30 -3.97 -1.01 -7.59
N ALA A 31 -4.59 -2.20 -7.54
CA ALA A 31 -4.22 -3.32 -8.41
C ALA A 31 -4.29 -2.96 -9.91
N GLU A 32 -5.20 -2.07 -10.30
CA GLU A 32 -5.29 -1.61 -11.68
C GLU A 32 -4.10 -0.72 -12.07
N SER A 33 -3.66 0.16 -11.17
CA SER A 33 -2.46 0.96 -11.34
C SER A 33 -1.22 0.06 -11.49
N LEU A 34 -1.09 -0.98 -10.66
CA LEU A 34 -0.01 -1.96 -10.77
C LEU A 34 -0.06 -2.72 -12.11
N ALA A 35 -1.24 -3.13 -12.57
CA ALA A 35 -1.40 -3.78 -13.87
C ALA A 35 -1.01 -2.87 -15.04
N ALA A 36 -1.26 -1.56 -14.94
CA ALA A 36 -0.81 -0.58 -15.92
C ALA A 36 0.72 -0.45 -15.95
N VAL A 37 1.39 -0.51 -14.79
CA VAL A 37 2.85 -0.44 -14.71
C VAL A 37 3.51 -1.67 -15.29
N LEU A 38 2.95 -2.83 -15.00
CA LEU A 38 3.37 -4.10 -15.60
C LEU A 38 3.06 -4.20 -17.10
N GLN A 39 2.39 -3.18 -17.66
CA GLN A 39 1.94 -3.12 -19.06
C GLN A 39 1.06 -4.31 -19.45
N ILE A 40 0.25 -4.82 -18.52
CA ILE A 40 -0.69 -5.90 -18.79
C ILE A 40 -1.90 -5.31 -19.53
N PRO A 41 -2.20 -5.72 -20.77
CA PRO A 41 -3.35 -5.20 -21.50
C PRO A 41 -4.69 -5.49 -20.80
N GLN A 42 -5.73 -4.69 -21.04
CA GLN A 42 -7.06 -4.89 -20.45
C GLN A 42 -7.72 -6.19 -20.93
N GLN A 43 -7.36 -6.68 -22.13
CA GLN A 43 -7.85 -7.91 -22.73
C GLN A 43 -7.42 -9.17 -21.95
N LYS A 44 -6.29 -9.12 -21.23
CA LYS A 44 -5.77 -10.23 -20.41
C LYS A 44 -6.47 -10.25 -19.04
N THR A 45 -7.79 -10.45 -19.04
CA THR A 45 -8.65 -10.34 -17.85
C THR A 45 -8.31 -11.36 -16.76
N LEU A 46 -7.92 -12.59 -17.13
CA LEU A 46 -7.52 -13.64 -16.18
C LEU A 46 -6.29 -13.22 -15.38
N LEU A 47 -5.26 -12.70 -16.05
CA LEU A 47 -4.03 -12.22 -15.41
C LEU A 47 -4.31 -11.02 -14.51
N ARG A 48 -5.13 -10.08 -14.97
CA ARG A 48 -5.55 -8.92 -14.15
C ARG A 48 -6.34 -9.36 -12.91
N ARG A 49 -7.22 -10.36 -13.03
CA ARG A 49 -7.95 -10.94 -11.88
C ARG A 49 -7.01 -11.61 -10.89
N HIS A 50 -6.04 -12.39 -11.39
CA HIS A 50 -5.05 -13.03 -10.54
C HIS A 50 -4.19 -12.00 -9.81
N LEU A 51 -3.69 -10.99 -10.53
CA LEU A 51 -2.94 -9.87 -9.96
C LEU A 51 -3.74 -9.15 -8.88
N ALA A 52 -5.01 -8.82 -9.13
CA ALA A 52 -5.86 -8.14 -8.16
C ALA A 52 -6.03 -8.95 -6.87
N THR A 53 -6.24 -10.26 -7.00
CA THR A 53 -6.36 -11.17 -5.84
C THR A 53 -5.06 -11.22 -5.04
N GLN A 54 -3.91 -11.36 -5.72
CA GLN A 54 -2.60 -11.39 -5.07
C GLN A 54 -2.27 -10.03 -4.41
N PHE A 55 -2.65 -8.93 -5.04
CA PHE A 55 -2.47 -7.59 -4.47
C PHE A 55 -3.29 -7.43 -3.19
N THR A 56 -4.57 -7.80 -3.18
CA THR A 56 -5.41 -7.78 -1.98
C THR A 56 -4.84 -8.65 -0.87
N ASN A 57 -4.34 -9.85 -1.18
CA ASN A 57 -3.71 -10.72 -0.19
C ASN A 57 -2.41 -10.12 0.37
N LEU A 58 -1.65 -9.38 -0.45
CA LEU A 58 -0.39 -8.77 -0.06
C LEU A 58 -0.56 -7.57 0.88
N ILE A 59 -1.50 -6.66 0.59
CA ILE A 59 -1.68 -5.43 1.37
C ILE A 59 -2.77 -5.50 2.44
N GLY A 60 -3.63 -6.52 2.39
CA GLY A 60 -4.70 -6.75 3.35
C GLY A 60 -6.03 -6.09 2.97
N ALA A 61 -7.13 -6.70 3.41
CA ALA A 61 -8.49 -6.25 3.11
C ALA A 61 -8.83 -4.89 3.73
N ASP A 62 -8.33 -4.61 4.94
CA ASP A 62 -8.59 -3.36 5.65
C ASP A 62 -8.02 -2.16 4.88
N LEU A 63 -6.81 -2.31 4.35
CA LEU A 63 -6.14 -1.27 3.59
C LEU A 63 -6.80 -1.07 2.21
N ILE A 64 -7.28 -2.15 1.58
CA ILE A 64 -8.11 -2.06 0.37
C ILE A 64 -9.40 -1.30 0.64
N ALA A 65 -10.07 -1.56 1.77
CA ALA A 65 -11.29 -0.86 2.16
C ALA A 65 -11.05 0.63 2.40
N ALA A 66 -9.96 0.96 3.12
CA ALA A 66 -9.55 2.34 3.35
C ALA A 66 -9.25 3.09 2.03
N LYS A 67 -8.53 2.46 1.10
CA LYS A 67 -8.27 3.02 -0.25
C LYS A 67 -9.57 3.26 -1.01
N ARG A 68 -10.52 2.31 -0.96
CA ARG A 68 -11.82 2.44 -1.63
C ARG A 68 -12.64 3.59 -1.05
N GLN A 69 -12.61 3.79 0.27
CA GLN A 69 -13.28 4.91 0.93
C GLN A 69 -12.63 6.25 0.54
N PHE A 70 -11.30 6.32 0.52
CA PHE A 70 -10.58 7.50 0.07
C PHE A 70 -10.94 7.88 -1.37
N LEU A 71 -10.91 6.92 -2.29
CA LEU A 71 -11.28 7.15 -3.69
C LEU A 71 -12.76 7.55 -3.88
N ALA A 72 -13.64 7.15 -2.96
CA ALA A 72 -15.05 7.54 -3.00
C ALA A 72 -15.29 8.97 -2.48
N GLN A 73 -14.44 9.45 -1.55
CA GLN A 73 -14.58 10.75 -0.90
C GLN A 73 -13.68 11.83 -1.53
N SER A 74 -12.60 11.43 -2.18
CA SER A 74 -11.55 12.32 -2.67
C SER A 74 -11.55 12.39 -4.19
N GLU A 75 -11.53 13.60 -4.74
CA GLU A 75 -11.35 13.84 -6.18
C GLU A 75 -9.87 13.84 -6.60
N MET A 76 -9.00 13.16 -5.84
CA MET A 76 -7.59 13.04 -6.19
C MET A 76 -7.41 12.19 -7.45
N PRO A 77 -6.57 12.62 -8.40
CA PRO A 77 -6.33 11.85 -9.60
C PRO A 77 -5.53 10.58 -9.31
N ILE A 78 -5.90 9.49 -9.99
CA ILE A 78 -5.17 8.22 -9.91
C ILE A 78 -3.78 8.38 -10.52
N LEU A 79 -2.75 8.24 -9.68
CA LEU A 79 -1.35 8.30 -10.12
C LEU A 79 -0.98 7.01 -10.85
N SER A 80 -1.17 7.02 -12.16
CA SER A 80 -0.69 5.98 -13.07
C SER A 80 0.64 6.41 -13.71
N PRO A 81 1.59 5.51 -13.99
CA PRO A 81 2.85 5.88 -14.66
C PRO A 81 2.66 6.48 -16.05
N LEU A 82 1.50 6.27 -16.69
CA LEU A 82 1.17 6.90 -17.97
C LEU A 82 0.70 8.36 -17.80
N LEU A 83 0.49 8.82 -16.57
CA LEU A 83 -0.02 10.14 -16.26
C LEU A 83 1.06 11.20 -16.47
N LYS A 84 0.79 12.16 -17.35
CA LYS A 84 1.66 13.30 -17.61
C LYS A 84 1.28 14.44 -16.69
N VAL A 85 2.08 14.64 -15.66
CA VAL A 85 1.95 15.79 -14.76
C VAL A 85 2.70 16.98 -15.35
N LYS A 86 1.99 18.09 -15.60
CA LYS A 86 2.55 19.35 -16.10
C LYS A 86 2.34 20.45 -15.06
N LEU A 87 3.30 21.36 -14.92
CA LEU A 87 3.10 22.56 -14.11
C LEU A 87 2.34 23.61 -14.93
N GLN A 88 1.22 24.12 -14.41
CA GLN A 88 0.62 25.36 -14.93
C GLN A 88 1.60 26.49 -14.64
N LYS A 89 2.19 27.07 -15.69
CA LYS A 89 2.91 28.33 -15.55
C LYS A 89 1.89 29.43 -15.79
N LYS A 90 1.63 30.26 -14.77
CA LYS A 90 0.83 31.49 -14.86
C LYS A 90 1.55 32.49 -15.79
N SER A 91 1.47 32.27 -17.09
CA SER A 91 1.96 33.16 -18.13
C SER A 91 0.75 33.79 -18.79
N GLY A 92 0.69 35.13 -18.79
CA GLY A 92 -0.47 35.93 -19.21
C GLY A 92 -0.89 35.81 -20.68
N PHE A 93 -0.23 34.94 -21.47
CA PHE A 93 -0.50 34.73 -22.90
C PHE A 93 -0.66 33.23 -23.26
N SER A 94 -1.12 32.40 -22.32
CA SER A 94 -1.33 30.98 -22.59
C SER A 94 -2.67 30.72 -23.28
N LEU A 95 -2.64 30.28 -24.54
CA LEU A 95 -3.80 29.72 -25.24
C LEU A 95 -4.32 28.49 -24.46
N THR A 96 -5.63 28.41 -24.26
CA THR A 96 -6.29 27.30 -23.57
C THR A 96 -6.08 25.98 -24.34
N LYS A 97 -5.02 25.24 -23.99
CA LYS A 97 -4.78 23.91 -24.56
C LYS A 97 -5.77 22.93 -23.97
N LYS A 98 -6.50 22.23 -24.85
CA LYS A 98 -7.42 21.15 -24.47
C LYS A 98 -6.67 20.09 -23.65
N LYS A 99 -7.11 19.85 -22.42
CA LYS A 99 -6.55 18.85 -21.50
C LYS A 99 -6.64 17.46 -22.15
N GLY A 100 -5.49 16.79 -22.30
CA GLY A 100 -5.45 15.39 -22.73
C GLY A 100 -5.96 14.46 -21.64
N LYS A 101 -6.54 13.30 -22.00
CA LYS A 101 -7.10 12.33 -21.04
C LYS A 101 -6.10 11.86 -19.96
N HIS A 102 -4.81 11.88 -20.27
CA HIS A 102 -3.71 11.50 -19.37
C HIS A 102 -2.85 12.70 -18.97
N GLU A 103 -3.35 13.93 -19.07
CA GLU A 103 -2.59 15.13 -18.68
C GLU A 103 -3.26 15.82 -17.48
N ILE A 104 -2.48 16.04 -16.42
CA ILE A 104 -2.92 16.80 -15.25
C ILE A 104 -2.02 18.00 -15.10
N PHE A 105 -2.62 19.13 -14.76
CA PHE A 105 -1.87 20.33 -14.50
C PHE A 105 -1.99 20.75 -13.05
N TYR A 106 -0.85 21.04 -12.42
CA TYR A 106 -0.77 21.50 -11.03
C TYR A 106 -0.24 22.93 -10.96
N GLU A 107 -0.72 23.69 -9.97
CA GLU A 107 -0.18 25.00 -9.65
C GLU A 107 1.16 24.88 -8.91
N SER A 108 2.03 25.88 -9.09
CA SER A 108 3.33 25.95 -8.40
C SER A 108 3.12 26.03 -6.88
N GLY A 109 3.40 24.93 -6.17
CA GLY A 109 3.29 24.84 -4.70
C GLY A 109 2.33 23.76 -4.20
N GLU A 110 1.56 23.11 -5.08
CA GLU A 110 0.67 22.02 -4.71
C GLU A 110 1.34 20.66 -4.94
N LEU A 111 1.28 19.76 -3.94
CA LEU A 111 1.86 18.43 -4.04
C LEU A 111 0.93 17.50 -4.84
N VAL A 112 1.51 16.76 -5.78
CA VAL A 112 0.81 15.74 -6.58
C VAL A 112 0.26 14.62 -5.70
N CYS A 113 0.96 14.28 -4.62
CA CYS A 113 0.50 13.40 -3.57
C CYS A 113 0.56 14.16 -2.24
N PRO A 114 -0.58 14.64 -1.72
CA PRO A 114 -0.62 15.28 -0.41
C PRO A 114 -0.09 14.30 0.64
N ILE A 115 0.83 14.75 1.49
CA ILE A 115 1.13 14.06 2.75
C ILE A 115 -0.08 14.26 3.66
N ALA A 116 -1.11 13.43 3.44
CA ALA A 116 -2.23 13.38 4.36
C ALA A 116 -1.72 12.72 5.65
N LYS A 117 -1.55 13.51 6.72
CA LYS A 117 -1.33 12.95 8.08
C LYS A 117 -2.31 11.82 8.39
N ALA A 118 -3.55 11.90 7.87
CA ALA A 118 -4.60 10.89 8.00
C ALA A 118 -4.26 9.51 7.37
N SER A 119 -3.48 9.47 6.27
CA SER A 119 -3.00 8.20 5.69
C SER A 119 -2.04 7.50 6.65
N LEU A 120 -1.16 8.27 7.29
CA LEU A 120 -0.26 7.76 8.33
C LEU A 120 -1.01 7.42 9.63
N SER A 121 -2.01 8.19 10.04
CA SER A 121 -2.77 7.90 11.27
C SER A 121 -3.47 6.54 11.19
N SER A 122 -4.11 6.25 10.06
CA SER A 122 -4.82 4.97 9.85
C SER A 122 -3.86 3.78 9.73
N LEU A 123 -2.63 4.01 9.22
CA LEU A 123 -1.57 3.00 9.15
C LEU A 123 -0.77 2.84 10.45
N LEU A 124 -0.70 3.87 11.29
CA LEU A 124 -0.07 3.81 12.62
C LEU A 124 -1.03 3.25 13.68
N GLN A 125 -2.33 3.10 13.36
CA GLN A 125 -3.30 2.43 14.25
C GLN A 125 -3.15 0.89 14.28
N PHE A 126 -2.20 0.31 13.54
CA PHE A 126 -1.86 -1.12 13.66
C PHE A 126 -1.16 -1.49 14.99
N ASP A 127 -0.91 -0.56 15.90
CA ASP A 127 -0.23 -0.83 17.19
C ASP A 127 -1.06 -0.49 18.45
N GLN A 128 -2.39 -0.48 18.36
CA GLN A 128 -3.23 -0.23 19.56
C GLN A 128 -4.47 -1.13 19.65
N GLN A 129 -4.30 -2.44 19.50
CA GLN A 129 -5.24 -3.42 20.04
C GLN A 129 -4.51 -4.41 20.97
N ASP A 130 -3.94 -3.88 22.05
CA ASP A 130 -3.68 -4.72 23.22
C ASP A 130 -3.80 -3.94 24.54
N LYS A 131 -4.92 -3.23 24.74
CA LYS A 131 -5.41 -2.84 26.08
C LYS A 131 -6.90 -2.49 26.06
N LEU A 132 -7.76 -3.47 26.35
CA LEU A 132 -8.66 -3.47 27.52
C LEU A 132 -9.54 -4.74 27.51
N LYS A 133 -9.03 -5.86 28.05
CA LYS A 133 -9.90 -6.91 28.62
C LYS A 133 -9.48 -7.10 30.08
N LYS A 134 -10.40 -6.76 30.99
CA LYS A 134 -10.26 -6.86 32.45
C LYS A 134 -9.69 -8.24 32.86
N PRO A 135 -8.84 -8.32 33.90
CA PRO A 135 -8.36 -9.61 34.39
C PRO A 135 -9.50 -10.28 35.15
N SER A 136 -10.09 -11.31 34.55
CA SER A 136 -10.96 -12.25 35.26
C SER A 136 -10.15 -13.51 35.52
N ALA A 137 -9.99 -13.80 36.81
CA ALA A 137 -9.25 -14.92 37.36
C ALA A 137 -9.60 -16.24 36.67
N ARG A 138 -8.59 -17.09 36.38
CA ARG A 138 -8.58 -18.54 36.63
C ARG A 138 -7.27 -19.20 36.11
N ASN A 139 -6.49 -19.71 37.06
CA ASN A 139 -5.55 -20.85 37.00
C ASN A 139 -4.29 -20.78 36.11
N ARG A 140 -3.18 -20.36 36.75
CA ARG A 140 -1.79 -20.68 36.41
C ARG A 140 -1.40 -21.99 37.10
N PRO A 141 -0.99 -23.07 36.42
CA PRO A 141 -0.10 -24.03 37.04
C PRO A 141 1.30 -23.41 37.09
N THR A 142 1.72 -23.06 38.31
CA THR A 142 3.10 -22.70 38.62
C THR A 142 3.95 -23.96 38.43
N VAL A 143 4.62 -24.10 37.29
CA VAL A 143 5.81 -24.97 37.24
C VAL A 143 6.88 -24.22 37.99
N SER A 144 7.00 -24.57 39.26
CA SER A 144 7.94 -23.99 40.21
C SER A 144 9.35 -24.12 39.65
N GLU A 145 10.04 -22.98 39.59
CA GLU A 145 11.50 -22.91 39.66
C GLU A 145 11.99 -23.64 40.92
N LYS A 146 12.13 -24.96 40.82
CA LYS A 146 12.81 -25.82 41.81
C LYS A 146 13.52 -27.00 41.13
N LEU A 147 14.09 -26.76 39.95
CA LEU A 147 14.92 -27.78 39.27
C LEU A 147 16.24 -27.24 38.69
N LEU A 148 16.75 -26.11 39.20
CA LEU A 148 18.09 -25.64 38.86
C LEU A 148 19.14 -25.83 39.98
N ASP A 149 18.77 -26.47 41.09
CA ASP A 149 19.69 -26.76 42.21
C ASP A 149 20.11 -28.24 42.31
N LYS A 150 19.99 -29.02 41.23
CA LYS A 150 20.44 -30.43 41.18
C LYS A 150 21.61 -30.70 40.22
N LEU A 151 22.31 -29.67 39.74
CA LEU A 151 23.48 -29.86 38.86
C LEU A 151 24.82 -29.40 39.46
N THR A 152 24.85 -28.97 40.73
CA THR A 152 26.11 -28.68 41.44
C THR A 152 26.13 -29.31 42.83
N SER A 153 26.17 -30.66 42.91
CA SER A 153 26.93 -31.35 43.97
C SER A 153 26.87 -32.88 43.83
N THR A 154 28.05 -33.52 43.83
CA THR A 154 28.32 -34.95 44.14
C THR A 154 27.89 -35.98 43.08
N ASN A 155 28.67 -36.96 42.60
CA ASN A 155 30.00 -37.53 42.86
C ASN A 155 30.51 -38.00 41.47
N VAL A 156 31.81 -38.04 41.13
CA VAL A 156 32.92 -38.82 41.69
C VAL A 156 34.22 -38.15 41.26
#